data_AF-D5RUF1-F1
#
_entry.id   AF-D5RUF1-F1
#
_cell.length_a   1.000
_cell.length_b   1.000
_cell.length_c   1.000
_cell.angle_alpha   90.00
_cell.angle_beta   90.00
_cell.angle_gamma   90.00
#
_symmetry.space_group_name_H-M   'P 1'
#
loop_
_entity.id
_entity.type
_entity.pdbx_description
1 polymer ?
#
loop_
_entity_poly.entity_id
_entity_poly.type
_entity_poly.pdbx_seq_one_letter_code
_entity_poly.pdbx_strand_id
1 'polypeptide(L)'
;MTAALSRYVVKRSTRAFRPWTDLWSRSGWLVQAHCTTGLARALDPFGRIAATGTTEECIAEAARHARPAGRRRAVVLLHGLGH
;
A
#
# COMPACT_ATOMS: atom_id res chain seq x y z
N MET A 1 -7.01 34.59 3.27
CA MET A 1 -6.25 33.40 2.81
C MET A 1 -6.72 32.22 3.65
N THR A 2 -7.59 31.38 3.10
CA THR A 2 -8.30 30.36 3.88
C THR A 2 -7.76 28.98 3.50
N ALA A 3 -7.15 28.29 4.46
CA ALA A 3 -6.53 26.98 4.25
C ALA A 3 -7.60 25.93 3.91
N ALA A 4 -7.43 25.26 2.77
CA ALA A 4 -8.25 24.14 2.38
C ALA A 4 -7.89 22.92 3.24
N LEU A 5 -8.77 22.59 4.20
CA LEU A 5 -8.70 21.34 4.95
C LEU A 5 -9.00 20.19 3.98
N SER A 6 -7.95 19.46 3.59
CA SER A 6 -8.06 18.24 2.78
C SER A 6 -8.91 17.22 3.55
N ARG A 7 -10.12 16.95 3.05
CA ARG A 7 -11.04 15.96 3.63
C ARG A 7 -10.45 14.57 3.39
N TYR A 8 -9.89 13.97 4.43
CA TYR A 8 -9.55 12.55 4.41
C TYR A 8 -10.85 11.73 4.37
N VAL A 9 -11.18 11.17 3.21
CA VAL A 9 -12.31 10.26 3.05
C VAL A 9 -11.86 8.87 3.51
N VAL A 10 -12.25 8.47 4.72
CA VAL A 10 -12.03 7.10 5.22
C VAL A 10 -13.08 6.18 4.59
N LYS A 11 -12.71 5.46 3.53
CA LYS A 11 -13.53 4.37 2.98
C LYS A 11 -13.28 3.09 3.79
N ARG A 12 -14.24 2.72 4.66
CA ARG A 12 -14.27 1.37 5.26
C ARG A 12 -15.03 0.42 4.34
N SER A 13 -14.34 -0.61 3.86
CA SER A 13 -14.91 -1.70 3.06
C SER A 13 -15.14 -2.93 3.94
N THR A 14 -16.39 -3.39 4.04
CA THR A 14 -16.81 -4.63 4.72
C THR A 14 -16.77 -5.87 3.82
N ARG A 15 -15.95 -5.87 2.75
CA ARG A 15 -15.72 -7.10 1.97
C ARG A 15 -15.00 -8.13 2.84
N ALA A 16 -15.48 -9.37 2.78
CA ALA A 16 -14.88 -10.60 3.34
C ALA A 16 -13.39 -10.45 3.59
N PHE A 17 -12.92 -10.76 4.81
CA PHE A 17 -11.51 -10.70 5.21
C PHE A 17 -10.63 -11.23 4.08
N ARG A 18 -10.08 -10.30 3.29
CA ARG A 18 -9.12 -10.61 2.24
C ARG A 18 -7.80 -10.40 2.94
N PRO A 19 -7.09 -11.46 3.37
CA PRO A 19 -5.91 -11.31 4.20
C PRO A 19 -4.78 -10.81 3.31
N TRP A 20 -4.80 -9.53 2.96
CA TRP A 20 -3.72 -8.86 2.29
C TRP A 20 -2.90 -8.15 3.36
N THR A 21 -1.63 -8.46 3.46
CA THR A 21 -0.69 -7.76 4.33
C THR A 21 0.13 -6.78 3.50
N ASP A 22 0.39 -5.60 4.06
CA ASP A 22 1.18 -4.56 3.42
C ASP A 22 2.67 -4.88 3.60
N LEU A 23 3.38 -5.13 2.51
CA LEU A 23 4.80 -5.50 2.55
C LEU A 23 5.72 -4.33 2.24
N TRP A 24 5.25 -3.37 1.44
CA TRP A 24 6.05 -2.23 1.01
C TRP A 24 5.15 -1.06 0.65
N SER A 25 5.58 0.16 0.98
CA SER A 25 4.91 1.37 0.52
C SER A 25 5.89 2.50 0.23
N ARG A 26 5.62 3.28 -0.83
CA ARG A 26 6.40 4.48 -1.16
C ARG A 26 5.61 5.41 -2.09
N SER A 27 5.55 6.70 -1.76
CA SER A 27 4.97 7.74 -2.65
C SER A 27 3.56 7.39 -3.17
N GLY A 28 2.72 6.83 -2.29
CA GLY A 28 1.35 6.41 -2.60
C GLY A 28 1.24 5.00 -3.18
N TRP A 29 2.34 4.41 -3.67
CA TRP A 29 2.36 3.01 -4.09
C TRP A 29 2.36 2.07 -2.89
N LEU A 30 1.66 0.95 -3.03
CA LEU A 30 1.53 -0.07 -2.00
C LEU A 30 1.71 -1.46 -2.62
N VAL A 31 2.52 -2.32 -2.01
CA VAL A 31 2.57 -3.74 -2.35
C VAL A 31 1.96 -4.53 -1.22
N GLN A 32 1.05 -5.42 -1.58
CA GLN A 32 0.38 -6.30 -0.64
C GLN A 32 0.55 -7.76 -1.05
N ALA A 33 0.68 -8.65 -0.08
CA ALA A 33 0.67 -10.10 -0.31
C ALA A 33 -0.51 -10.76 0.37
N HIS A 34 -1.10 -11.74 -0.30
CA HIS A 34 -2.16 -12.55 0.24
C HIS A 34 -1.60 -13.56 1.25
N CYS A 35 -2.00 -13.49 2.52
CA CYS A 35 -1.40 -14.24 3.61
C CYS A 35 -1.48 -15.77 3.45
N THR A 36 -2.44 -16.27 2.67
CA THR A 36 -2.61 -17.73 2.47
C THR A 36 -1.91 -18.24 1.22
N THR A 37 -1.89 -17.45 0.14
CA THR A 37 -1.43 -17.93 -1.18
C THR A 37 -0.07 -17.39 -1.58
N GLY A 38 0.45 -16.38 -0.87
CA GLY A 38 1.68 -15.70 -1.23
C GLY A 38 1.58 -14.83 -2.50
N LEU A 39 0.42 -14.81 -3.18
CA LEU A 39 0.19 -13.97 -4.35
C LEU A 39 0.30 -12.50 -3.92
N ALA A 40 1.13 -11.73 -4.63
CA ALA A 40 1.29 -10.32 -4.39
C ALA A 40 0.56 -9.46 -5.44
N ARG A 41 0.29 -8.22 -5.06
CA ARG A 41 -0.23 -7.17 -5.94
C ARG A 41 0.45 -5.83 -5.65
N ALA A 42 0.76 -5.09 -6.70
CA ALA A 42 1.16 -3.69 -6.62
C ALA A 42 -0.06 -2.80 -6.88
N LEU A 43 -0.31 -1.86 -6.00
CA LEU A 43 -1.35 -0.84 -6.12
C LEU A 43 -0.72 0.53 -6.41
N ASP A 44 -1.31 1.23 -7.37
CA ASP A 44 -0.96 2.61 -7.69
C ASP A 44 -1.47 3.58 -6.57
N PRO A 45 -1.07 4.87 -6.61
CA PRO A 45 -1.53 5.87 -5.64
C PRO A 45 -3.05 6.09 -5.58
N PHE A 46 -3.80 5.58 -6.54
CA PHE A 46 -5.26 5.65 -6.59
C PHE A 46 -5.93 4.33 -6.15
N GLY A 47 -5.13 3.34 -5.72
CA GLY A 47 -5.59 2.04 -5.27
C GLY A 47 -5.96 1.07 -6.40
N ARG A 48 -5.56 1.34 -7.65
CA ARG A 48 -5.75 0.43 -8.78
C ARG A 48 -4.60 -0.57 -8.84
N ILE A 49 -4.90 -1.79 -9.29
CA ILE A 49 -3.89 -2.84 -9.46
C ILE A 49 -3.04 -2.50 -10.69
N ALA A 50 -1.75 -2.28 -10.47
CA ALA A 50 -0.77 -2.07 -11.51
C ALA A 50 -0.08 -3.38 -11.94
N ALA A 51 0.12 -4.31 -11.00
CA ALA A 51 0.68 -5.63 -11.26
C ALA A 51 0.21 -6.67 -10.23
N THR A 52 0.29 -7.95 -10.62
CA THR A 52 0.08 -9.12 -9.76
C THR A 52 1.13 -10.18 -10.07
N GLY A 53 1.64 -10.87 -9.07
CA GLY A 53 2.70 -11.86 -9.25
C GLY A 53 3.37 -12.23 -7.93
N THR A 54 4.69 -12.41 -7.96
CA THR A 54 5.49 -12.54 -6.74
C THR A 54 5.66 -11.20 -6.04
N THR A 55 6.03 -11.25 -4.75
CA THR A 55 6.32 -10.05 -3.96
C THR A 55 7.42 -9.22 -4.60
N GLU A 56 8.48 -9.88 -5.07
CA GLU A 56 9.66 -9.27 -5.66
C GLU A 56 9.31 -8.55 -6.97
N GLU A 57 8.52 -9.19 -7.84
CA GLU A 57 8.01 -8.59 -9.07
C GLU A 57 7.16 -7.35 -8.80
N CYS A 58 6.26 -7.44 -7.81
CA CYS A 58 5.37 -6.33 -7.46
C CYS A 58 6.16 -5.16 -6.83
N ILE A 59 7.17 -5.44 -5.99
CA ILE A 59 8.06 -4.40 -5.44
C ILE A 59 8.88 -3.78 -6.55
N ALA A 60 9.45 -4.56 -7.46
CA ALA A 60 10.21 -4.05 -8.59
C ALA A 60 9.35 -3.12 -9.46
N GLU A 61 8.11 -3.52 -9.78
CA GLU A 61 7.18 -2.69 -10.54
C GLU A 61 6.83 -1.39 -9.80
N ALA A 62 6.42 -1.48 -8.54
CA ALA A 62 6.07 -0.29 -7.77
C ALA A 62 7.28 0.65 -7.58
N ALA A 63 8.48 0.09 -7.43
CA ALA A 63 9.71 0.87 -7.26
C ALA A 63 10.13 1.61 -8.54
N ARG A 64 9.78 1.13 -9.74
CA ARG A 64 10.02 1.85 -11.01
C ARG A 64 9.29 3.19 -11.06
N HIS A 65 8.09 3.25 -10.48
CA HIS A 65 7.21 4.43 -10.57
C HIS A 65 7.23 5.29 -9.31
N ALA A 66 7.46 4.69 -8.14
CA ALA A 66 7.44 5.42 -6.89
C ALA A 66 8.69 6.30 -6.74
N ARG A 67 8.53 7.61 -6.85
CA ARG A 67 9.59 8.59 -6.60
C ARG A 67 10.23 8.35 -5.22
N PRO A 68 11.57 8.35 -5.08
CA PRO A 68 12.22 8.26 -3.78
C PRO A 68 11.77 9.38 -2.85
N ALA A 69 11.64 9.09 -1.55
CA ALA A 69 11.37 10.13 -0.57
C ALA A 69 12.53 11.12 -0.54
N GLY A 70 12.25 12.41 -0.76
CA GLY A 70 13.29 13.46 -0.76
C GLY A 70 13.94 13.71 0.61
N ARG A 71 13.46 13.05 1.67
CA ARG A 71 14.01 13.12 3.03
C ARG A 71 13.98 11.72 3.65
N ARG A 72 14.97 11.36 4.46
CA ARG A 72 15.04 10.10 5.23
C ARG A 72 13.98 10.10 6.35
N ARG A 73 12.71 10.00 5.98
CA ARG A 73 11.60 9.80 6.91
C ARG A 73 11.11 8.37 6.75
N ALA A 74 11.23 7.58 7.80
CA ALA A 74 10.67 6.23 7.86
C ALA A 74 9.27 6.30 8.45
N VAL A 75 8.35 5.51 7.90
CA VAL A 75 7.06 5.22 8.51
C VAL A 75 7.10 3.75 8.90
N VAL A 76 6.96 3.47 10.20
CA VAL A 76 6.80 2.11 10.72
C VAL A 76 5.31 1.89 10.93
N LEU A 77 4.73 0.94 10.20
CA LEU A 77 3.34 0.54 10.40
C LEU A 77 3.31 -0.60 11.43
N LEU A 78 2.73 -0.36 12.59
CA LEU A 78 2.46 -1.39 13.59
C LEU A 78 0.98 -1.77 13.49
N HIS A 79 0.67 -3.02 13.14
CA HIS A 79 -0.69 -3.54 13.29
C HIS A 79 -0.80 -4.25 14.65
N GLY A 80 -1.76 -3.83 15.48
CA GLY A 80 -2.07 -4.53 16.72
C GLY A 80 -2.62 -5.92 16.41
N LEU A 81 -2.01 -6.96 16.98
CA LEU A 81 -2.62 -8.27 17.09
C LEU A 81 -3.75 -8.14 18.11
N GLY A 82 -4.94 -7.78 17.64
CA GLY A 82 -6.14 -7.74 18.46
C GLY A 82 -6.55 -9.17 18.83
N HIS A 83 -6.16 -9.57 20.04
CA HIS A 83 -6.61 -10.68 20.89
C HIS A 83 -6.95 -12.03 20.24
#